data_AF-A0A7X7F2L5-F1
#
_entry.id   AF-A0A7X7F2L5-F1
#
_cell.length_a   1.000
_cell.length_b   1.000
_cell.length_c   1.000
_cell.angle_alpha   90.00
_cell.angle_beta   90.00
_cell.angle_gamma   90.00
#
_symmetry.space_group_name_H-M   'P 1'
#
loop_
_entity.id
_entity.type
_entity.pdbx_description
1 polymer ?
#
loop_
_entity_poly.entity_id
_entity_poly.type
_entity_poly.pdbx_seq_one_letter_code
_entity_poly.pdbx_strand_id
1 'polypeptide(L)'
;DGRHDGSPHSFADLPQEERIAAFTPTPEILPTSDILFDSWALTTIREKLPGRPPVEPYLHGIAEWEPPETHVAWREEVGIVGDGLLDRYKPEDLLEAYPIKPHELLRDVTSRVFKHLQELAKTRPRTRVWVIDPDNSVRVATLEEIASKGNEERLAGRTVLLPPAAGGLQSGTLDGKALFADDVADEWYTDKERTRKRRVRTWDDSPVPEDMRLVLTIDRQPEADEDEEPTAGEEALMGKRLWKWYTEPRSADDDGSETAREQELAPHLEAVAKLAQRIAERLALPETEAGAAVLAARWHDLGKARQRWQYYVCNDDYPTRILAKSLGTRHWRSLDGYRHEFASLLDVQFGRDDSAREKEWADAPKKVRDLALHSIAAHHGCARPHFSAANAFDPESPVARWEAASQETPVRFARLQRMYGRWGLAYLESLLRAADWADSAAKPKDRKEKEKRS
;
A
#
# COMPACT_ATOMS: atom_id res chain seq x y z
N ASP A 1 44.40 12.87 -13.64
CA ASP A 1 45.85 12.87 -13.31
C ASP A 1 46.34 11.56 -12.69
N GLY A 2 45.48 10.57 -12.38
CA GLY A 2 45.90 9.17 -12.20
C GLY A 2 46.85 8.92 -11.02
N ARG A 3 46.86 9.82 -10.03
CA ARG A 3 47.87 9.85 -8.96
C ARG A 3 47.46 9.17 -7.65
N HIS A 4 46.26 8.61 -7.56
CA HIS A 4 45.79 7.99 -6.33
C HIS A 4 45.15 6.63 -6.63
N ASP A 5 45.72 5.58 -6.03
CA ASP A 5 45.19 4.22 -6.01
C ASP A 5 44.03 4.18 -4.99
N GLY A 6 42.79 4.08 -5.49
CA GLY A 6 41.58 4.00 -4.67
C GLY A 6 41.19 2.57 -4.26
N SER A 7 42.08 1.59 -4.41
CA SER A 7 41.78 0.20 -4.05
C SER A 7 41.66 0.03 -2.53
N PRO A 8 40.87 -0.96 -2.07
CA PRO A 8 40.79 -1.30 -0.64
C PRO A 8 42.15 -1.60 0.00
N HIS A 9 43.12 -2.06 -0.79
CA HIS A 9 44.48 -2.33 -0.35
C HIS A 9 45.26 -1.03 -0.05
N SER A 10 45.27 -0.08 -0.99
CA SER A 10 45.90 1.23 -0.77
C SER A 10 45.23 2.01 0.37
N PHE A 11 43.94 1.78 0.62
CA PHE A 11 43.23 2.39 1.75
C PHE A 11 43.63 1.78 3.10
N ALA A 12 44.03 0.51 3.13
CA ALA A 12 44.48 -0.16 4.35
C ALA A 12 45.83 0.35 4.85
N ASP A 13 46.68 0.81 3.93
CA ASP A 13 48.03 1.33 4.19
C ASP A 13 48.06 2.79 4.68
N LEU A 14 46.93 3.51 4.61
CA LEU A 14 46.80 4.87 5.14
C LEU A 14 46.89 4.87 6.68
N PRO A 15 47.50 5.91 7.29
CA PRO A 15 47.43 6.14 8.73
C PRO A 15 45.99 6.08 9.25
N GLN A 16 45.77 5.59 10.47
CA GLN A 16 44.43 5.45 11.04
C GLN A 16 43.64 6.78 11.03
N GLU A 17 44.30 7.89 11.31
CA GLU A 17 43.67 9.22 11.29
C GLU A 17 43.21 9.63 9.89
N GLU A 18 44.01 9.34 8.85
CA GLU A 18 43.65 9.62 7.44
C GLU A 18 42.53 8.70 6.97
N ARG A 19 42.51 7.44 7.40
CA ARG A 19 41.40 6.51 7.14
C ARG A 19 40.11 7.01 7.76
N ILE A 20 40.16 7.44 9.02
CA ILE A 20 39.00 8.02 9.72
C ILE A 20 38.53 9.30 9.03
N ALA A 21 39.45 10.18 8.63
CA ALA A 21 39.13 11.42 7.92
C ALA A 21 38.58 11.20 6.50
N ALA A 22 38.86 10.04 5.90
CA ALA A 22 38.35 9.66 4.58
C ALA A 22 36.94 9.03 4.62
N PHE A 23 36.40 8.71 5.80
CA PHE A 23 34.99 8.35 5.93
C PHE A 23 34.11 9.60 5.93
N THR A 24 32.90 9.47 5.38
CA THR A 24 31.85 10.48 5.56
C THR A 24 31.70 10.77 7.07
N PRO A 25 31.67 12.04 7.50
CA PRO A 25 31.47 12.37 8.90
C PRO A 25 30.20 11.71 9.44
N THR A 26 30.17 11.40 10.73
CA THR A 26 28.94 10.85 11.33
C THR A 26 27.89 11.95 11.38
N PRO A 27 26.67 11.73 10.84
CA PRO A 27 25.60 12.72 10.91
C PRO A 27 25.23 13.01 12.37
N GLU A 28 24.63 14.17 12.61
CA GLU A 28 24.06 14.49 13.92
C GLU A 28 22.90 13.53 14.20
N ILE A 29 23.09 12.63 15.17
CA ILE A 29 22.06 11.67 15.58
C ILE A 29 21.11 12.35 16.57
N LEU A 30 19.87 12.51 16.16
CA LEU A 30 18.84 13.10 17.01
C LEU A 30 18.47 12.16 18.17
N PRO A 31 18.34 12.67 19.41
CA PRO A 31 17.93 11.85 20.54
C PRO A 31 16.48 11.40 20.37
N THR A 32 16.24 10.09 20.51
CA THR A 32 14.89 9.51 20.56
C THR A 32 14.37 9.45 22.00
N SER A 33 13.04 9.36 22.16
CA SER A 33 12.38 9.15 23.46
C SER A 33 11.22 8.17 23.33
N ASP A 34 10.75 7.63 24.46
CA ASP A 34 9.58 6.75 24.49
C ASP A 34 8.33 7.42 23.90
N ILE A 35 8.16 8.73 24.12
CA ILE A 35 7.03 9.51 23.59
C ILE A 35 7.07 9.57 22.06
N LEU A 36 8.26 9.74 21.48
CA LEU A 36 8.42 9.74 20.02
C LEU A 36 8.09 8.36 19.44
N PHE A 37 8.59 7.29 20.05
CA PHE A 37 8.28 5.94 19.59
C PHE A 37 6.80 5.57 19.76
N ASP A 38 6.15 6.01 20.85
CA ASP A 38 4.70 5.84 21.01
C ASP A 38 3.95 6.56 19.88
N SER A 39 4.31 7.79 19.59
CA SER A 39 3.69 8.60 18.54
C SER A 39 3.87 7.98 17.15
N TRP A 40 5.06 7.49 16.82
CA TRP A 40 5.33 6.82 15.54
C TRP A 40 4.63 5.45 15.42
N ALA A 41 4.35 4.79 16.54
CA ALA A 41 3.62 3.51 16.52
C ALA A 41 2.11 3.67 16.23
N LEU A 42 1.55 4.88 16.30
CA LEU A 42 0.15 5.20 15.98
C LEU A 42 -0.08 5.30 14.46
N THR A 43 0.28 4.23 13.74
CA THR A 43 0.32 4.14 12.27
C THR A 43 -1.03 4.31 11.55
N THR A 44 -2.16 4.12 12.25
CA THR A 44 -3.48 4.38 11.65
C THR A 44 -3.82 5.87 11.59
N ILE A 45 -3.24 6.70 12.47
CA ILE A 45 -3.43 8.15 12.40
C ILE A 45 -2.56 8.68 11.27
N ARG A 46 -3.19 9.06 10.15
CA ARG A 46 -2.49 9.65 8.99
C ARG A 46 -2.44 11.18 9.06
N GLU A 47 -3.30 11.81 9.85
CA GLU A 47 -3.31 13.26 10.01
C GLU A 47 -2.10 13.76 10.82
N LYS A 48 -1.86 15.08 10.75
CA LYS A 48 -0.84 15.74 11.55
C LYS A 48 -1.14 15.58 13.04
N LEU A 49 -0.31 14.80 13.72
CA LEU A 49 -0.36 14.60 15.16
C LEU A 49 0.66 15.54 15.85
N PRO A 50 0.23 16.44 16.74
CA PRO A 50 1.15 17.30 17.50
C PRO A 50 2.19 16.46 18.24
N GLY A 51 3.47 16.84 18.15
CA GLY A 51 4.56 16.11 18.80
C GLY A 51 5.03 14.85 18.08
N ARG A 52 4.51 14.55 16.89
CA ARG A 52 5.01 13.48 16.00
C ARG A 52 5.81 14.10 14.84
N PRO A 53 7.13 14.32 15.00
CA PRO A 53 7.97 14.77 13.89
C PRO A 53 8.14 13.65 12.85
N PRO A 54 8.60 13.96 11.62
CA PRO A 54 9.02 12.95 10.67
C PRO A 54 10.05 11.99 11.28
N VAL A 55 9.96 10.70 10.96
CA VAL A 55 10.85 9.67 11.51
C VAL A 55 12.23 9.65 10.85
N GLU A 56 12.31 10.08 9.58
CA GLU A 56 13.50 10.02 8.74
C GLU A 56 14.74 10.69 9.37
N PRO A 57 14.70 11.94 9.90
CA PRO A 57 15.86 12.55 10.54
C PRO A 57 16.38 11.80 11.77
N TYR A 58 15.52 11.04 12.45
CA TYR A 58 15.91 10.23 13.61
C TYR A 58 16.50 8.87 13.21
N LEU A 59 16.18 8.37 12.01
CA LEU A 59 16.74 7.13 11.48
C LEU A 59 18.09 7.36 10.79
N HIS A 60 18.21 8.43 10.01
CA HIS A 60 19.37 8.69 9.17
C HIS A 60 20.36 9.69 9.79
N GLY A 61 19.90 10.48 10.77
CA GLY A 61 20.64 11.62 11.30
C GLY A 61 20.53 12.85 10.39
N ILE A 62 21.01 13.99 10.87
CA ILE A 62 21.10 15.24 10.11
C ILE A 62 22.54 15.42 9.64
N ALA A 63 22.75 15.44 8.33
CA ALA A 63 24.04 15.71 7.71
C ALA A 63 24.00 17.05 6.98
N GLU A 64 24.72 18.06 7.47
CA GLU A 64 24.80 19.36 6.78
C GLU A 64 25.44 19.25 5.38
N TRP A 65 26.30 18.25 5.17
CA TRP A 65 26.94 17.98 3.88
C TRP A 65 26.07 17.19 2.91
N GLU A 66 24.92 16.69 3.35
CA GLU A 66 23.97 15.96 2.51
C GLU A 66 22.77 16.89 2.23
N PRO A 67 22.75 17.57 1.07
CA PRO A 67 21.63 18.45 0.75
C PRO A 67 20.34 17.62 0.63
N PRO A 68 19.18 18.20 0.99
CA PRO A 68 17.91 17.49 0.88
C PRO A 68 17.65 17.06 -0.56
N GLU A 69 17.05 15.89 -0.75
CA GLU A 69 16.72 15.35 -2.07
C GLU A 69 15.21 15.49 -2.37
N THR A 70 14.88 15.57 -3.65
CA THR A 70 13.50 15.49 -4.16
C THR A 70 13.45 14.42 -5.25
N HIS A 71 12.41 13.60 -5.20
CA HIS A 71 12.14 12.62 -6.23
C HIS A 71 11.18 13.19 -7.27
N VAL A 72 11.33 12.80 -8.53
CA VAL A 72 10.46 13.19 -9.63
C VAL A 72 10.10 11.95 -10.44
N ALA A 73 8.84 11.80 -10.83
CA ALA A 73 8.39 10.79 -11.77
C ALA A 73 7.27 11.33 -12.67
N TRP A 74 6.98 10.60 -13.75
CA TRP A 74 5.98 11.00 -14.74
C TRP A 74 4.85 9.99 -14.83
N ARG A 75 3.61 10.46 -14.71
CA ARG A 75 2.39 9.63 -14.64
C ARG A 75 1.25 10.27 -15.42
N GLU A 76 0.68 9.54 -16.38
CA GLU A 76 -0.44 9.99 -17.23
C GLU A 76 -1.66 10.43 -16.41
N GLU A 77 -1.96 9.73 -15.30
CA GLU A 77 -3.12 10.04 -14.45
C GLU A 77 -3.07 11.44 -13.85
N VAL A 78 -1.89 12.01 -13.63
CA VAL A 78 -1.73 13.38 -13.11
C VAL A 78 -2.33 14.41 -14.09
N GLY A 79 -2.25 14.12 -15.38
CA GLY A 79 -2.81 14.95 -16.45
C GLY A 79 -4.28 14.66 -16.74
N ILE A 80 -4.72 13.41 -16.55
CA ILE A 80 -6.07 12.94 -16.86
C ILE A 80 -7.05 13.22 -15.72
N VAL A 81 -6.67 12.92 -14.48
CA VAL A 81 -7.52 13.06 -13.29
C VAL A 81 -7.49 14.52 -12.84
N GLY A 82 -8.35 15.31 -13.48
CA GLY A 82 -8.52 16.72 -13.18
C GLY A 82 -9.71 17.07 -12.32
N ASP A 83 -10.05 18.35 -12.33
CA ASP A 83 -11.16 18.92 -11.57
C ASP A 83 -12.46 18.19 -11.96
N GLY A 84 -13.26 17.77 -10.97
CA GLY A 84 -14.43 16.90 -11.15
C GLY A 84 -14.14 15.40 -11.07
N LEU A 85 -12.95 14.95 -11.48
CA LEU A 85 -12.51 13.56 -11.30
C LEU A 85 -11.78 13.32 -9.98
N LEU A 86 -11.13 14.34 -9.41
CA LEU A 86 -10.37 14.19 -8.14
C LEU A 86 -11.22 13.75 -6.94
N ASP A 87 -12.50 14.17 -6.88
CA ASP A 87 -13.44 13.70 -5.86
C ASP A 87 -13.79 12.21 -6.06
N ARG A 88 -13.79 11.78 -7.33
CA ARG A 88 -14.05 10.40 -7.76
C ARG A 88 -12.78 9.53 -7.80
N TYR A 89 -11.59 10.07 -7.87
CA TYR A 89 -10.37 9.29 -7.95
C TYR A 89 -9.29 10.05 -7.19
N LYS A 90 -9.28 9.87 -5.87
CA LYS A 90 -8.29 10.55 -5.03
C LYS A 90 -6.89 10.04 -5.40
N PRO A 91 -5.90 10.92 -5.56
CA PRO A 91 -4.54 10.51 -5.89
C PRO A 91 -3.98 9.42 -4.97
N GLU A 92 -4.27 9.47 -3.67
CA GLU A 92 -3.85 8.47 -2.70
C GLU A 92 -4.37 7.07 -3.06
N ASP A 93 -5.66 6.95 -3.39
CA ASP A 93 -6.29 5.67 -3.73
C ASP A 93 -5.72 5.12 -5.06
N LEU A 94 -5.41 6.01 -6.01
CA LEU A 94 -4.77 5.64 -7.28
C LEU A 94 -3.35 5.12 -7.08
N LEU A 95 -2.57 5.78 -6.22
CA LEU A 95 -1.21 5.36 -5.91
C LEU A 95 -1.18 4.12 -5.00
N GLU A 96 -2.19 3.89 -4.18
CA GLU A 96 -2.35 2.63 -3.44
C GLU A 96 -2.67 1.47 -4.40
N ALA A 97 -3.56 1.69 -5.36
CA ALA A 97 -3.93 0.69 -6.37
C ALA A 97 -2.82 0.43 -7.42
N TYR A 98 -2.01 1.45 -7.75
CA TYR A 98 -0.93 1.35 -8.74
C TYR A 98 0.35 2.04 -8.23
N PRO A 99 1.06 1.43 -7.25
CA PRO A 99 2.16 2.08 -6.54
C PRO A 99 3.32 2.51 -7.42
N ILE A 100 3.97 3.61 -7.05
CA ILE A 100 5.20 4.05 -7.71
C ILE A 100 6.31 3.04 -7.41
N LYS A 101 7.06 2.68 -8.44
CA LYS A 101 8.16 1.72 -8.38
C LYS A 101 9.50 2.42 -8.56
N PRO A 102 10.60 1.85 -8.04
CA PRO A 102 11.92 2.49 -8.09
C PRO A 102 12.40 2.86 -9.50
N HIS A 103 11.99 2.14 -10.54
CA HIS A 103 12.39 2.44 -11.93
C HIS A 103 11.72 3.70 -12.50
N GLU A 104 10.67 4.21 -11.86
CA GLU A 104 9.97 5.44 -12.26
C GLU A 104 10.62 6.68 -11.66
N LEU A 105 11.36 6.52 -10.56
CA LEU A 105 11.83 7.62 -9.72
C LEU A 105 13.19 8.12 -10.19
N LEU A 106 13.20 9.39 -10.60
CA LEU A 106 14.41 10.19 -10.69
C LEU A 106 14.68 10.86 -9.35
N ARG A 107 15.93 10.86 -8.91
CA ARG A 107 16.38 11.50 -7.67
C ARG A 107 17.48 12.51 -7.94
N ASP A 108 17.35 13.72 -7.40
CA ASP A 108 18.39 14.75 -7.44
C ASP A 108 18.26 15.67 -6.21
N VAL A 109 19.23 16.56 -6.01
CA VAL A 109 19.20 17.56 -4.94
C VAL A 109 18.04 18.54 -5.14
N THR A 110 17.34 18.85 -4.05
CA THR A 110 16.10 19.65 -4.04
C THR A 110 16.27 20.98 -4.78
N SER A 111 17.40 21.66 -4.56
CA SER A 111 17.70 22.95 -5.20
C SER A 111 17.79 22.86 -6.74
N ARG A 112 18.35 21.76 -7.26
CA ARG A 112 18.44 21.53 -8.71
C ARG A 112 17.07 21.17 -9.28
N VAL A 113 16.33 20.29 -8.61
CA VAL A 113 14.95 19.95 -8.97
C VAL A 113 14.09 21.20 -9.04
N PHE A 114 14.14 22.04 -8.00
CA PHE A 114 13.39 23.29 -7.92
C PHE A 114 13.71 24.24 -9.08
N LYS A 115 14.99 24.37 -9.46
CA LYS A 115 15.40 25.18 -10.63
C LYS A 115 14.81 24.65 -11.94
N HIS A 116 14.75 23.34 -12.15
CA HIS A 116 14.13 22.76 -13.35
C HIS A 116 12.62 22.93 -13.34
N LEU A 117 11.95 22.78 -12.19
CA LEU A 117 10.53 23.04 -12.04
C LEU A 117 10.18 24.52 -12.33
N GLN A 118 11.03 25.46 -11.93
CA GLN A 118 10.90 26.88 -12.30
C GLN A 118 10.97 27.11 -13.81
N GLU A 119 11.84 26.38 -14.52
CA GLU A 119 11.93 26.48 -15.97
C GLU A 119 10.67 25.93 -16.65
N LEU A 120 10.16 24.79 -16.18
CA LEU A 120 8.90 24.21 -16.66
C LEU A 120 7.70 25.14 -16.41
N ALA A 121 7.64 25.74 -15.22
CA ALA A 121 6.56 26.66 -14.83
C ALA A 121 6.48 27.92 -15.71
N LYS A 122 7.59 28.37 -16.33
CA LYS A 122 7.57 29.49 -17.29
C LYS A 122 6.75 29.20 -18.53
N THR A 123 6.75 27.94 -18.99
CA THR A 123 6.07 27.55 -20.23
C THR A 123 4.71 26.94 -19.97
N ARG A 124 4.54 26.27 -18.83
CA ARG A 124 3.33 25.51 -18.49
C ARG A 124 2.91 25.73 -17.03
N PRO A 125 2.64 26.97 -16.61
CA PRO A 125 2.43 27.31 -15.19
C PRO A 125 1.25 26.55 -14.55
N ARG A 126 0.17 26.36 -15.32
CA ARG A 126 -1.07 25.73 -14.87
C ARG A 126 -1.07 24.20 -14.95
N THR A 127 0.03 23.58 -15.37
CA THR A 127 0.10 22.11 -15.40
C THR A 127 -0.05 21.58 -13.99
N ARG A 128 -1.04 20.70 -13.82
CA ARG A 128 -1.29 20.00 -12.56
C ARG A 128 -0.13 19.07 -12.24
N VAL A 129 0.22 18.99 -10.97
CA VAL A 129 1.23 18.12 -10.41
C VAL A 129 0.71 17.54 -9.10
N TRP A 130 1.18 16.36 -8.74
CA TRP A 130 0.92 15.79 -7.42
C TRP A 130 2.21 15.83 -6.61
N VAL A 131 2.14 16.36 -5.38
CA VAL A 131 3.26 16.34 -4.44
C VAL A 131 2.92 15.35 -3.35
N ILE A 132 3.72 14.30 -3.26
CA ILE A 132 3.57 13.23 -2.27
C ILE A 132 4.45 13.58 -1.08
N ASP A 133 3.81 13.76 0.08
CA ASP A 133 4.47 13.99 1.36
C ASP A 133 5.02 12.66 1.94
N PRO A 134 5.99 12.70 2.89
CA PRO A 134 6.56 11.48 3.48
C PRO A 134 5.55 10.57 4.22
N ASP A 135 4.38 11.10 4.56
CA ASP A 135 3.26 10.34 5.14
C ASP A 135 2.32 9.72 4.08
N ASN A 136 2.70 9.78 2.80
CA ASN A 136 1.95 9.38 1.61
C ASN A 136 0.67 10.20 1.36
N SER A 137 0.45 11.30 2.07
CA SER A 137 -0.61 12.24 1.68
C SER A 137 -0.23 12.93 0.37
N VAL A 138 -1.23 13.20 -0.47
CA VAL A 138 -1.00 13.78 -1.79
C VAL A 138 -1.63 15.16 -1.87
N ARG A 139 -0.79 16.17 -2.10
CA ARG A 139 -1.24 17.52 -2.40
C ARG A 139 -1.27 17.73 -3.90
N VAL A 140 -2.46 17.96 -4.43
CA VAL A 140 -2.64 18.45 -5.81
C VAL A 140 -2.26 19.93 -5.87
N ALA A 141 -1.42 20.30 -6.82
CA ALA A 141 -0.96 21.66 -7.04
C ALA A 141 -0.71 21.91 -8.53
N THR A 142 -0.25 23.10 -8.87
CA THR A 142 0.26 23.45 -10.20
C THR A 142 1.78 23.65 -10.18
N LEU A 143 2.41 23.57 -11.37
CA LEU A 143 3.84 23.88 -11.52
C LEU A 143 4.18 25.28 -10.98
N GLU A 144 3.36 26.29 -11.25
CA GLU A 144 3.55 27.65 -10.75
C GLU A 144 3.55 27.72 -9.22
N GLU A 145 2.58 27.06 -8.58
CA GLU A 145 2.48 27.03 -7.11
C GLU A 145 3.72 26.40 -6.49
N ILE A 146 4.17 25.23 -6.97
CA ILE A 146 5.30 24.52 -6.37
C ILE A 146 6.65 25.15 -6.71
N ALA A 147 6.76 25.85 -7.85
CA ALA A 147 7.98 26.52 -8.29
C ALA A 147 8.11 27.99 -7.79
N SER A 148 7.10 28.49 -7.08
CA SER A 148 7.10 29.85 -6.54
C SER A 148 8.22 30.07 -5.50
N LYS A 149 8.70 31.32 -5.41
CA LYS A 149 9.81 31.67 -4.51
C LYS A 149 9.49 31.31 -3.06
N GLY A 150 10.44 30.64 -2.40
CA GLY A 150 10.29 30.20 -1.00
C GLY A 150 9.73 28.79 -0.81
N ASN A 151 9.37 28.09 -1.90
CA ASN A 151 8.86 26.71 -1.81
C ASN A 151 9.93 25.62 -1.99
N GLU A 152 11.21 25.97 -2.18
CA GLU A 152 12.29 24.99 -2.33
C GLU A 152 12.35 24.00 -1.16
N GLU A 153 12.41 24.50 0.08
CA GLU A 153 12.40 23.65 1.29
C GLU A 153 11.14 22.80 1.43
N ARG A 154 10.03 23.23 0.81
CA ARG A 154 8.76 22.48 0.82
C ARG A 154 8.76 21.32 -0.18
N LEU A 155 9.83 21.12 -0.94
CA LEU A 155 10.03 19.95 -1.81
C LEU A 155 11.03 18.94 -1.24
N ALA A 156 11.77 19.32 -0.20
CA ALA A 156 12.70 18.42 0.48
C ALA A 156 11.99 17.16 1.00
N GLY A 157 12.56 15.99 0.71
CA GLY A 157 12.06 14.68 1.14
C GLY A 157 10.76 14.23 0.45
N ARG A 158 10.33 14.91 -0.62
CA ARG A 158 9.05 14.64 -1.30
C ARG A 158 9.23 14.05 -2.69
N THR A 159 8.14 13.51 -3.20
CA THR A 159 8.05 13.07 -4.61
C THR A 159 7.11 14.00 -5.37
N VAL A 160 7.57 14.53 -6.50
CA VAL A 160 6.76 15.33 -7.44
C VAL A 160 6.39 14.45 -8.63
N LEU A 161 5.11 14.16 -8.79
CA LEU A 161 4.59 13.52 -10.00
C LEU A 161 4.15 14.56 -11.01
N LEU A 162 4.73 14.47 -12.21
CA LEU A 162 4.44 15.30 -13.37
C LEU A 162 3.61 14.51 -14.38
N PRO A 163 2.69 15.12 -15.13
CA PRO A 163 2.17 14.47 -16.33
C PRO A 163 3.24 14.47 -17.43
N PRO A 164 3.26 13.49 -18.35
CA PRO A 164 4.15 13.50 -19.53
C PRO A 164 4.12 14.81 -20.32
N ALA A 165 2.93 15.43 -20.43
CA ALA A 165 2.73 16.72 -21.08
C ALA A 165 3.46 17.90 -20.42
N ALA A 166 3.93 17.76 -19.18
CA ALA A 166 4.79 18.75 -18.54
C ALA A 166 6.16 18.85 -19.23
N GLY A 167 6.62 17.76 -19.88
CA GLY A 167 7.99 17.63 -20.33
C GLY A 167 8.95 17.38 -19.17
N GLY A 168 10.20 17.80 -19.33
CA GLY A 168 11.16 17.78 -18.23
C GLY A 168 12.10 16.58 -18.20
N LEU A 169 12.01 15.61 -19.11
CA LEU A 169 12.87 14.42 -19.09
C LEU A 169 13.77 14.39 -20.33
N GLN A 170 15.08 14.28 -20.11
CA GLN A 170 16.05 14.09 -21.19
C GLN A 170 17.13 13.09 -20.77
N SER A 171 17.27 12.00 -21.53
CA SER A 171 18.29 10.96 -21.32
C SER A 171 18.36 10.42 -19.88
N GLY A 172 17.20 10.24 -19.23
CA GLY A 172 17.13 9.75 -17.85
C GLY A 172 17.46 10.80 -16.78
N THR A 173 17.56 12.08 -17.16
CA THR A 173 17.81 13.19 -16.23
C THR A 173 16.69 14.25 -16.32
N LEU A 174 16.49 15.01 -15.24
CA LEU A 174 15.53 16.10 -15.20
C LEU A 174 16.13 17.30 -15.93
N ASP A 175 15.48 17.74 -17.00
CA ASP A 175 15.81 18.96 -17.73
C ASP A 175 14.56 19.78 -17.97
N GLY A 176 14.39 20.84 -17.18
CA GLY A 176 13.27 21.78 -17.30
C GLY A 176 13.10 22.50 -18.66
N LYS A 177 14.00 22.31 -19.62
CA LYS A 177 13.83 22.77 -21.02
C LYS A 177 13.32 21.68 -21.97
N ALA A 178 13.36 20.42 -21.55
CA ALA A 178 12.90 19.30 -22.36
C ALA A 178 11.38 19.38 -22.58
N LEU A 179 10.97 19.21 -23.83
CA LEU A 179 9.55 19.34 -24.23
C LEU A 179 8.73 18.08 -23.96
N PHE A 180 9.38 16.94 -23.80
CA PHE A 180 8.78 15.62 -23.70
C PHE A 180 9.22 14.93 -22.41
N ALA A 181 8.40 13.99 -21.99
CA ALA A 181 8.73 13.00 -20.99
C ALA A 181 7.87 11.76 -21.23
N ASP A 182 8.40 10.60 -20.86
CA ASP A 182 7.70 9.33 -21.00
C ASP A 182 7.15 8.91 -19.63
N ASP A 183 5.92 8.41 -19.60
CA ASP A 183 5.41 7.65 -18.47
C ASP A 183 5.94 6.21 -18.58
N VAL A 184 6.81 5.83 -17.65
CA VAL A 184 7.44 4.51 -17.59
C VAL A 184 6.82 3.60 -16.54
N ALA A 185 5.64 3.95 -15.99
CA ALA A 185 5.03 3.14 -14.95
C ALA A 185 4.78 1.70 -15.42
N ASP A 186 4.37 1.51 -16.66
CA ASP A 186 4.07 0.19 -17.21
C ASP A 186 5.34 -0.59 -17.62
N GLU A 187 6.53 0.01 -17.47
CA GLU A 187 7.82 -0.60 -17.78
C GLU A 187 8.35 -1.47 -16.63
N TRP A 188 7.45 -2.22 -16.00
CA TRP A 188 7.74 -3.17 -14.94
C TRP A 188 7.58 -4.60 -15.45
N TYR A 189 8.63 -5.40 -15.36
CA TYR A 189 8.70 -6.70 -16.03
C TYR A 189 8.91 -7.88 -15.08
N THR A 190 8.41 -9.05 -15.46
CA THR A 190 8.60 -10.29 -14.69
C THR A 190 10.02 -10.85 -14.82
N ASP A 191 10.63 -10.59 -15.96
CA ASP A 191 11.88 -11.15 -16.46
C ASP A 191 12.85 -10.03 -16.87
N LYS A 192 14.14 -10.35 -16.94
CA LYS A 192 15.18 -9.36 -17.26
C LYS A 192 15.17 -8.97 -18.74
N GLU A 193 14.65 -9.85 -19.58
CA GLU A 193 14.53 -9.71 -21.02
C GLU A 193 13.38 -8.77 -21.43
N ARG A 194 12.57 -8.31 -20.46
CA ARG A 194 11.44 -7.39 -20.64
C ARG A 194 10.37 -7.93 -21.60
N THR A 195 10.12 -9.23 -21.53
CA THR A 195 9.17 -9.91 -22.42
C THR A 195 7.75 -9.90 -21.87
N ARG A 196 7.57 -9.88 -20.55
CA ARG A 196 6.24 -9.89 -19.92
C ARG A 196 6.10 -8.78 -18.88
N LYS A 197 5.17 -7.87 -19.14
CA LYS A 197 4.82 -6.78 -18.21
C LYS A 197 4.09 -7.33 -16.99
N ARG A 198 4.36 -6.72 -15.83
CA ARG A 198 3.66 -6.96 -14.56
C ARG A 198 2.44 -6.10 -14.38
N ARG A 199 2.28 -5.04 -15.19
CA ARG A 199 1.15 -4.12 -15.12
C ARG A 199 1.03 -3.33 -16.41
N VAL A 200 -0.18 -2.94 -16.74
CA VAL A 200 -0.53 -2.26 -17.98
C VAL A 200 -1.78 -1.40 -17.75
N ARG A 201 -1.82 -0.20 -18.31
CA ARG A 201 -3.01 0.66 -18.37
C ARG A 201 -3.48 0.78 -19.81
N THR A 202 -4.74 0.43 -20.09
CA THR A 202 -5.31 0.46 -21.46
C THR A 202 -6.62 1.22 -21.50
N TRP A 203 -6.96 1.79 -22.66
CA TRP A 203 -8.28 2.36 -22.90
C TRP A 203 -9.28 1.27 -23.28
N ASP A 204 -10.57 1.61 -23.32
CA ASP A 204 -11.67 0.72 -23.66
C ASP A 204 -11.70 0.27 -25.12
N ASP A 205 -11.11 1.05 -26.03
CA ASP A 205 -10.88 0.64 -27.43
C ASP A 205 -9.74 -0.37 -27.61
N SER A 206 -8.98 -0.64 -26.54
CA SER A 206 -7.78 -1.47 -26.59
C SER A 206 -8.09 -2.90 -26.14
N PRO A 207 -7.40 -3.93 -26.70
CA PRO A 207 -7.59 -5.31 -26.26
C PRO A 207 -7.33 -5.46 -24.75
N VAL A 208 -8.19 -6.23 -24.08
CA VAL A 208 -7.97 -6.61 -22.68
C VAL A 208 -6.72 -7.48 -22.60
N PRO A 209 -5.73 -7.14 -21.77
CA PRO A 209 -4.54 -7.97 -21.63
C PRO A 209 -4.89 -9.38 -21.15
N GLU A 210 -4.44 -10.40 -21.88
CA GLU A 210 -4.58 -11.80 -21.47
C GLU A 210 -3.78 -12.04 -20.17
N ASP A 211 -4.33 -12.85 -19.27
CA ASP A 211 -3.70 -13.23 -18.00
C ASP A 211 -3.36 -12.08 -17.02
N MET A 212 -4.00 -10.92 -17.16
CA MET A 212 -3.91 -9.82 -16.18
C MET A 212 -5.24 -9.56 -15.47
N ARG A 213 -5.16 -9.06 -14.25
CA ARG A 213 -6.30 -8.71 -13.40
C ARG A 213 -6.61 -7.23 -13.52
N LEU A 214 -7.88 -6.86 -13.73
CA LEU A 214 -8.34 -5.48 -13.64
C LEU A 214 -8.28 -5.00 -12.18
N VAL A 215 -7.54 -3.92 -11.93
CA VAL A 215 -7.37 -3.32 -10.59
C VAL A 215 -8.19 -2.04 -10.44
N LEU A 216 -8.29 -1.24 -11.50
CA LEU A 216 -9.02 0.02 -11.46
C LEU A 216 -9.63 0.34 -12.82
N THR A 217 -10.77 1.02 -12.83
CA THR A 217 -11.30 1.70 -14.01
C THR A 217 -11.54 3.17 -13.69
N ILE A 218 -10.95 4.06 -14.48
CA ILE A 218 -11.18 5.51 -14.43
C ILE A 218 -12.09 5.87 -15.60
N ASP A 219 -13.34 6.19 -15.29
CA ASP A 219 -14.25 6.83 -16.23
C ASP A 219 -13.99 8.34 -16.28
N ARG A 220 -13.58 8.84 -17.45
CA ARG A 220 -13.30 10.26 -17.68
C ARG A 220 -14.56 11.11 -17.83
N GLN A 221 -15.69 10.49 -18.14
CA GLN A 221 -16.96 11.17 -18.36
C GLN A 221 -18.05 10.48 -17.54
N PRO A 222 -17.95 10.54 -16.20
CA PRO A 222 -18.82 9.78 -15.30
C PRO A 222 -20.29 10.21 -15.35
N GLU A 223 -20.57 11.42 -15.82
CA GLU A 223 -21.90 12.01 -15.94
C GLU A 223 -22.43 11.96 -17.38
N ALA A 224 -21.70 11.37 -18.33
CA ALA A 224 -22.18 11.24 -19.70
C ALA A 224 -23.30 10.20 -19.75
N ASP A 225 -24.45 10.62 -20.29
CA ASP A 225 -25.60 9.74 -20.51
C ASP A 225 -25.22 8.69 -21.56
N GLU A 226 -25.42 7.41 -21.25
CA GLU A 226 -25.07 6.30 -22.17
C GLU A 226 -25.96 6.30 -23.42
N ASP A 227 -27.09 7.02 -23.38
CA ASP A 227 -28.11 7.10 -24.43
C ASP A 227 -28.05 8.39 -25.28
N GLU A 228 -27.14 9.34 -24.98
CA GLU A 228 -26.96 10.57 -25.78
C GLU A 228 -26.09 10.32 -27.01
N GLU A 229 -26.56 10.72 -28.20
CA GLU A 229 -25.75 10.60 -29.43
C GLU A 229 -24.51 11.52 -29.35
N PRO A 230 -23.30 10.96 -29.52
CA PRO A 230 -22.07 11.73 -29.39
C PRO A 230 -21.97 12.78 -30.49
N THR A 231 -21.54 13.98 -30.13
CA THR A 231 -21.19 15.03 -31.10
C THR A 231 -19.93 14.65 -31.90
N ALA A 232 -19.71 15.28 -33.05
CA ALA A 232 -18.57 14.98 -33.93
C ALA A 232 -17.17 15.12 -33.26
N GLY A 233 -17.06 15.84 -32.14
CA GLY A 233 -15.84 15.89 -31.32
C GLY A 233 -15.73 14.76 -30.28
N GLU A 234 -16.87 14.23 -29.84
CA GLU A 234 -16.98 13.10 -28.90
C GLU A 234 -16.83 11.76 -29.63
N GLU A 235 -17.21 11.67 -30.91
CA GLU A 235 -16.95 10.49 -31.75
C GLU A 235 -15.45 10.11 -31.81
N ALA A 236 -14.55 11.11 -31.81
CA ALA A 236 -13.10 10.88 -31.79
C ALA A 236 -12.57 10.41 -30.42
N LEU A 237 -13.35 10.55 -29.35
CA LEU A 237 -13.05 10.18 -27.97
C LEU A 237 -13.83 8.95 -27.49
N MET A 238 -14.78 8.42 -28.29
CA MET A 238 -15.60 7.24 -27.95
C MET A 238 -14.79 5.99 -27.57
N GLY A 239 -13.51 5.91 -27.94
CA GLY A 239 -12.59 4.83 -27.57
C GLY A 239 -11.68 5.10 -26.37
N LYS A 240 -11.83 6.25 -25.69
CA LYS A 240 -10.98 6.68 -24.58
C LYS A 240 -11.79 7.23 -23.40
N ARG A 241 -12.95 6.65 -23.12
CA ARG A 241 -13.76 7.03 -21.96
C ARG A 241 -13.28 6.31 -20.72
N LEU A 242 -13.20 4.98 -20.79
CA LEU A 242 -12.79 4.14 -19.67
C LEU A 242 -11.31 3.79 -19.77
N TRP A 243 -10.52 4.25 -18.79
CA TRP A 243 -9.13 3.86 -18.64
C TRP A 243 -9.01 2.74 -17.62
N LYS A 244 -8.59 1.56 -18.06
CA LYS A 244 -8.57 0.33 -17.28
C LYS A 244 -7.13 -0.04 -16.91
N TRP A 245 -6.87 -0.26 -15.64
CA TRP A 245 -5.55 -0.58 -15.12
C TRP A 245 -5.50 -2.03 -14.72
N TYR A 246 -4.46 -2.72 -15.17
CA TYR A 246 -4.28 -4.15 -14.98
C TYR A 246 -2.94 -4.45 -14.32
N THR A 247 -2.90 -5.50 -13.50
CA THR A 247 -1.65 -6.05 -12.94
C THR A 247 -1.58 -7.56 -13.16
N GLU A 248 -0.36 -8.10 -13.22
CA GLU A 248 -0.14 -9.54 -13.17
C GLU A 248 -0.61 -10.03 -11.80
N PRO A 249 -1.40 -11.11 -11.73
CA PRO A 249 -1.80 -11.66 -10.46
C PRO A 249 -0.61 -12.37 -9.80
N ARG A 250 0.30 -11.64 -9.12
CA ARG A 250 1.41 -12.14 -8.25
C ARG A 250 2.45 -11.11 -7.73
N SER A 251 2.25 -9.79 -7.75
CA SER A 251 3.25 -8.89 -7.13
C SER A 251 3.24 -8.98 -5.60
N ALA A 252 4.40 -9.25 -5.00
CA ALA A 252 4.61 -9.25 -3.54
C ALA A 252 4.40 -7.88 -2.87
N ASP A 253 4.24 -6.82 -3.66
CA ASP A 253 4.04 -5.45 -3.22
C ASP A 253 2.58 -4.96 -3.36
N ASP A 254 1.66 -5.81 -3.82
CA ASP A 254 0.24 -5.47 -3.92
C ASP A 254 -0.39 -5.77 -2.54
N ASP A 255 -0.46 -4.76 -1.67
CA ASP A 255 -1.14 -4.86 -0.35
C ASP A 255 -2.68 -5.02 -0.52
N GLY A 256 -3.16 -4.89 -1.76
CA GLY A 256 -4.48 -5.32 -2.22
C GLY A 256 -4.50 -6.82 -2.53
N SER A 257 -4.98 -7.61 -1.57
CA SER A 257 -5.43 -8.99 -1.78
C SER A 257 -6.17 -9.13 -3.11
N GLU A 258 -5.60 -9.74 -4.15
CA GLU A 258 -6.32 -10.75 -4.92
C GLU A 258 -5.35 -11.70 -5.63
N THR A 259 -5.74 -12.98 -5.62
CA THR A 259 -4.95 -14.09 -6.12
C THR A 259 -5.31 -14.41 -7.56
N ALA A 260 -4.43 -15.07 -8.32
CA ALA A 260 -4.66 -15.54 -9.70
C ALA A 260 -5.83 -16.56 -9.86
N ARG A 261 -6.61 -16.78 -8.80
CA ARG A 261 -7.64 -17.80 -8.68
C ARG A 261 -8.68 -17.36 -7.67
N GLU A 262 -9.89 -17.87 -7.84
CA GLU A 262 -10.88 -17.86 -6.79
C GLU A 262 -10.46 -18.80 -5.65
N GLN A 263 -10.72 -18.36 -4.42
CA GLN A 263 -10.49 -19.16 -3.21
C GLN A 263 -11.73 -19.09 -2.34
N GLU A 264 -12.28 -20.25 -2.00
CA GLU A 264 -13.37 -20.33 -1.03
C GLU A 264 -12.87 -19.99 0.37
N LEU A 265 -13.72 -19.32 1.14
CA LEU A 265 -13.37 -18.76 2.45
C LEU A 265 -12.97 -19.83 3.46
N ALA A 266 -13.76 -20.90 3.61
CA ALA A 266 -13.46 -21.92 4.62
C ALA A 266 -12.15 -22.68 4.36
N PRO A 267 -11.85 -23.16 3.12
CA PRO A 267 -10.55 -23.74 2.80
C PRO A 267 -9.37 -22.77 3.02
N HIS A 268 -9.55 -21.50 2.68
CA HIS A 268 -8.54 -20.46 2.89
C HIS A 268 -8.20 -20.28 4.38
N LEU A 269 -9.21 -20.07 5.23
CA LEU A 269 -9.02 -19.91 6.68
C LEU A 269 -8.27 -21.10 7.31
N GLU A 270 -8.61 -22.32 6.91
CA GLU A 270 -7.95 -23.54 7.41
C GLU A 270 -6.51 -23.67 6.89
N ALA A 271 -6.23 -23.21 5.67
CA ALA A 271 -4.88 -23.22 5.12
C ALA A 271 -3.98 -22.17 5.80
N VAL A 272 -4.48 -20.94 6.00
CA VAL A 272 -3.77 -19.88 6.73
C VAL A 272 -3.50 -20.29 8.18
N ALA A 273 -4.46 -20.93 8.87
CA ALA A 273 -4.26 -21.47 10.21
C ALA A 273 -3.12 -22.50 10.27
N LYS A 274 -3.04 -23.42 9.31
CA LYS A 274 -1.94 -24.39 9.20
C LYS A 274 -0.59 -23.72 8.94
N LEU A 275 -0.56 -22.66 8.15
CA LEU A 275 0.66 -21.90 7.90
C LEU A 275 1.11 -21.13 9.14
N ALA A 276 0.18 -20.48 9.84
CA ALA A 276 0.45 -19.80 11.10
C ALA A 276 0.99 -20.77 12.16
N GLN A 277 0.41 -21.98 12.27
CA GLN A 277 0.92 -23.04 13.15
C GLN A 277 2.38 -23.40 12.80
N ARG A 278 2.67 -23.63 11.51
CA ARG A 278 4.03 -23.96 11.06
C ARG A 278 5.01 -22.83 11.31
N ILE A 279 4.60 -21.57 11.11
CA ILE A 279 5.42 -20.39 11.39
C ILE A 279 5.73 -20.35 12.90
N ALA A 280 4.71 -20.49 13.75
CA ALA A 280 4.86 -20.46 15.20
C ALA A 280 5.81 -21.57 15.71
N GLU A 281 5.68 -22.79 15.19
CA GLU A 281 6.57 -23.92 15.52
C GLU A 281 8.02 -23.65 15.10
N ARG A 282 8.24 -23.13 13.89
CA ARG A 282 9.59 -22.88 13.36
C ARG A 282 10.29 -21.73 14.06
N LEU A 283 9.53 -20.75 14.54
CA LEU A 283 10.03 -19.65 15.34
C LEU A 283 10.12 -19.99 16.83
N ALA A 284 9.66 -21.19 17.23
CA ALA A 284 9.57 -21.63 18.62
C ALA A 284 8.87 -20.60 19.52
N LEU A 285 7.75 -20.05 19.05
CA LEU A 285 6.99 -19.05 19.80
C LEU A 285 6.47 -19.65 21.12
N PRO A 286 6.40 -18.86 22.20
CA PRO A 286 5.77 -19.32 23.43
C PRO A 286 4.27 -19.61 23.20
N GLU A 287 3.70 -20.46 24.06
CA GLU A 287 2.34 -21.01 23.89
C GLU A 287 1.27 -19.94 23.71
N THR A 288 1.40 -18.79 24.39
CA THR A 288 0.43 -17.70 24.30
C THR A 288 0.43 -17.06 22.91
N GLU A 289 1.62 -16.73 22.39
CA GLU A 289 1.79 -16.08 21.09
C GLU A 289 1.49 -17.05 19.95
N ALA A 290 1.91 -18.31 20.07
CA ALA A 290 1.60 -19.37 19.12
C ALA A 290 0.09 -19.60 19.02
N GLY A 291 -0.58 -19.75 20.16
CA GLY A 291 -2.04 -19.90 20.22
C GLY A 291 -2.76 -18.70 19.61
N ALA A 292 -2.30 -17.48 19.90
CA ALA A 292 -2.91 -16.27 19.36
C ALA A 292 -2.75 -16.16 17.85
N ALA A 293 -1.56 -16.47 17.31
CA ALA A 293 -1.30 -16.45 15.88
C ALA A 293 -2.19 -17.43 15.11
N VAL A 294 -2.37 -18.65 15.64
CA VAL A 294 -3.22 -19.68 15.02
C VAL A 294 -4.69 -19.28 15.10
N LEU A 295 -5.15 -18.80 16.25
CA LEU A 295 -6.54 -18.40 16.47
C LEU A 295 -6.91 -17.19 15.61
N ALA A 296 -6.01 -16.21 15.51
CA ALA A 296 -6.18 -15.09 14.60
C ALA A 296 -6.24 -15.55 13.14
N ALA A 297 -5.33 -16.41 12.70
CA ALA A 297 -5.30 -16.97 11.36
C ALA A 297 -6.60 -17.69 10.98
N ARG A 298 -7.18 -18.46 11.90
CA ARG A 298 -8.45 -19.16 11.68
C ARG A 298 -9.61 -18.22 11.36
N TRP A 299 -9.61 -17.00 11.90
CA TRP A 299 -10.80 -16.14 11.92
C TRP A 299 -10.61 -14.72 11.40
N HIS A 300 -9.41 -14.37 10.92
CA HIS A 300 -9.10 -13.02 10.45
C HIS A 300 -10.03 -12.52 9.33
N ASP A 301 -10.54 -13.44 8.54
CA ASP A 301 -11.26 -13.19 7.29
C ASP A 301 -12.77 -13.51 7.36
N LEU A 302 -13.33 -13.79 8.54
CA LEU A 302 -14.77 -14.09 8.69
C LEU A 302 -15.68 -12.99 8.12
N GLY A 303 -15.27 -11.72 8.24
CA GLY A 303 -15.95 -10.57 7.66
C GLY A 303 -16.04 -10.62 6.13
N LYS A 304 -15.25 -11.45 5.44
CA LYS A 304 -15.43 -11.63 4.00
C LYS A 304 -16.77 -12.29 3.66
N ALA A 305 -17.43 -12.96 4.60
CA ALA A 305 -18.75 -13.57 4.38
C ALA A 305 -19.92 -12.57 4.23
N ARG A 306 -19.69 -11.27 4.45
CA ARG A 306 -20.72 -10.23 4.27
C ARG A 306 -21.13 -10.10 2.81
N GLN A 307 -22.41 -9.82 2.57
CA GLN A 307 -22.95 -9.57 1.23
C GLN A 307 -22.17 -8.46 0.52
N ARG A 308 -21.82 -7.39 1.26
CA ARG A 308 -21.05 -6.27 0.72
C ARG A 308 -19.67 -6.69 0.20
N TRP A 309 -18.95 -7.53 0.94
CA TRP A 309 -17.67 -8.07 0.48
C TRP A 309 -17.85 -8.98 -0.73
N GLN A 310 -18.82 -9.89 -0.68
CA GLN A 310 -19.09 -10.85 -1.77
C GLN A 310 -19.52 -10.14 -3.06
N TYR A 311 -20.27 -9.03 -2.94
CA TYR A 311 -20.58 -8.13 -4.04
C TYR A 311 -19.32 -7.44 -4.60
N TYR A 312 -18.44 -6.93 -3.72
CA TYR A 312 -17.16 -6.32 -4.12
C TYR A 312 -16.28 -7.31 -4.89
N VAL A 313 -16.21 -8.57 -4.46
CA VAL A 313 -15.43 -9.61 -5.14
C VAL A 313 -16.15 -10.28 -6.32
N CYS A 314 -17.25 -9.71 -6.82
CA CYS A 314 -18.01 -10.24 -7.97
C CYS A 314 -18.42 -11.71 -7.82
N ASN A 315 -18.80 -12.15 -6.62
CA ASN A 315 -19.22 -13.52 -6.39
C ASN A 315 -20.71 -13.73 -6.76
N ASP A 316 -20.96 -14.19 -7.97
CA ASP A 316 -22.31 -14.49 -8.47
C ASP A 316 -22.93 -15.74 -7.81
N ASP A 317 -22.14 -16.60 -7.16
CA ASP A 317 -22.60 -17.82 -6.49
C ASP A 317 -23.02 -17.59 -5.03
N TYR A 318 -22.97 -16.34 -4.53
CA TYR A 318 -23.37 -15.98 -3.16
C TYR A 318 -24.90 -16.13 -2.97
N PRO A 319 -25.39 -16.69 -1.84
CA PRO A 319 -24.66 -17.13 -0.64
C PRO A 319 -24.23 -18.61 -0.64
N THR A 320 -24.45 -19.34 -1.73
CA THR A 320 -24.17 -20.78 -1.85
C THR A 320 -22.69 -21.11 -1.70
N ARG A 321 -21.83 -20.26 -2.27
CA ARG A 321 -20.37 -20.33 -2.17
C ARG A 321 -19.87 -18.99 -1.63
N ILE A 322 -18.96 -19.03 -0.67
CA ILE A 322 -18.37 -17.82 -0.06
C ILE A 322 -16.90 -17.76 -0.44
N LEU A 323 -16.49 -16.66 -1.07
CA LEU A 323 -15.11 -16.48 -1.53
C LEU A 323 -14.30 -15.65 -0.52
N ALA A 324 -13.10 -16.12 -0.18
CA ALA A 324 -12.07 -15.26 0.42
C ALA A 324 -11.49 -14.32 -0.65
N LYS A 325 -11.26 -14.83 -1.87
CA LYS A 325 -10.62 -14.12 -2.97
C LYS A 325 -11.27 -14.53 -4.29
N SER A 326 -11.38 -13.62 -5.25
CA SER A 326 -11.93 -13.86 -6.59
C SER A 326 -10.95 -13.46 -7.69
N LEU A 327 -11.32 -13.67 -8.95
CA LEU A 327 -10.52 -13.28 -10.12
C LEU A 327 -10.60 -11.78 -10.47
N GLY A 328 -11.54 -11.05 -9.87
CA GLY A 328 -11.73 -9.64 -10.15
C GLY A 328 -12.63 -8.99 -9.12
N THR A 329 -12.42 -7.69 -8.92
CA THR A 329 -13.16 -6.90 -7.96
C THR A 329 -13.86 -5.73 -8.63
N ARG A 330 -14.96 -5.29 -8.03
CA ARG A 330 -15.60 -4.03 -8.37
C ARG A 330 -14.74 -2.88 -7.86
N HIS A 331 -15.07 -1.67 -8.27
CA HIS A 331 -14.44 -0.47 -7.73
C HIS A 331 -14.54 -0.46 -6.18
N TRP A 332 -13.44 -0.16 -5.49
CA TRP A 332 -13.31 -0.21 -4.02
C TRP A 332 -14.39 0.60 -3.28
N ARG A 333 -14.91 1.67 -3.89
CA ARG A 333 -16.06 2.42 -3.36
C ARG A 333 -17.31 1.58 -3.09
N SER A 334 -17.46 0.42 -3.74
CA SER A 334 -18.55 -0.50 -3.40
C SER A 334 -18.45 -1.08 -1.98
N LEU A 335 -17.26 -1.05 -1.38
CA LEU A 335 -17.07 -1.31 0.05
C LEU A 335 -17.51 -0.12 0.91
N ASP A 336 -17.44 1.11 0.39
CA ASP A 336 -17.93 2.32 1.06
C ASP A 336 -17.38 2.43 2.50
N GLY A 337 -16.05 2.26 2.62
CA GLY A 337 -15.35 2.27 3.91
C GLY A 337 -15.40 0.94 4.69
N TYR A 338 -16.18 -0.04 4.26
CA TYR A 338 -16.26 -1.36 4.91
C TYR A 338 -14.89 -2.05 5.00
N ARG A 339 -14.59 -2.59 6.18
CA ARG A 339 -13.36 -3.32 6.49
C ARG A 339 -13.70 -4.72 6.99
N HIS A 340 -13.29 -5.75 6.26
CA HIS A 340 -13.62 -7.12 6.61
C HIS A 340 -12.95 -7.54 7.93
N GLU A 341 -11.78 -7.00 8.25
CA GLU A 341 -11.10 -7.23 9.52
C GLU A 341 -11.87 -6.68 10.73
N PHE A 342 -12.63 -5.59 10.56
CA PHE A 342 -13.50 -5.06 11.60
C PHE A 342 -14.71 -5.96 11.80
N ALA A 343 -15.35 -6.40 10.71
CA ALA A 343 -16.46 -7.35 10.79
C ALA A 343 -16.03 -8.72 11.36
N SER A 344 -14.82 -9.21 11.02
CA SER A 344 -14.22 -10.40 11.64
C SER A 344 -14.03 -10.23 13.15
N LEU A 345 -13.53 -9.06 13.57
CA LEU A 345 -13.40 -8.71 14.99
C LEU A 345 -14.76 -8.80 15.71
N LEU A 346 -15.83 -8.29 15.10
CA LEU A 346 -17.19 -8.37 15.67
C LEU A 346 -17.68 -9.82 15.79
N ASP A 347 -17.48 -10.63 14.75
CA ASP A 347 -17.90 -12.04 14.73
C ASP A 347 -17.21 -12.85 15.83
N VAL A 348 -15.90 -12.63 16.02
CA VAL A 348 -15.13 -13.33 17.06
C VAL A 348 -15.48 -12.82 18.46
N GLN A 349 -15.69 -11.52 18.62
CA GLN A 349 -15.94 -10.92 19.93
C GLN A 349 -17.37 -11.16 20.45
N PHE A 350 -18.37 -11.20 19.56
CA PHE A 350 -19.79 -11.22 19.93
C PHE A 350 -20.57 -12.43 19.42
N GLY A 351 -19.95 -13.29 18.61
CA GLY A 351 -20.58 -14.50 18.07
C GLY A 351 -21.58 -14.24 16.94
N ARG A 352 -21.83 -15.30 16.16
CA ARG A 352 -22.85 -15.41 15.10
C ARG A 352 -23.74 -16.65 15.26
N ASP A 353 -23.81 -17.23 16.47
CA ASP A 353 -24.47 -18.51 16.77
C ASP A 353 -23.77 -19.74 16.15
N ASP A 354 -22.44 -19.87 16.33
CA ASP A 354 -21.66 -21.06 15.93
C ASP A 354 -21.00 -21.71 17.15
N SER A 355 -21.72 -22.68 17.74
CA SER A 355 -21.37 -23.32 19.02
C SER A 355 -19.98 -23.96 19.08
N ALA A 356 -19.41 -24.39 17.95
CA ALA A 356 -18.10 -25.04 17.93
C ALA A 356 -16.96 -24.02 18.05
N ARG A 357 -17.06 -22.90 17.31
CA ARG A 357 -16.10 -21.78 17.38
C ARG A 357 -16.17 -21.07 18.73
N GLU A 358 -17.39 -20.91 19.26
CA GLU A 358 -17.63 -20.32 20.56
C GLU A 358 -16.93 -21.11 21.68
N LYS A 359 -16.88 -22.44 21.58
CA LYS A 359 -16.17 -23.27 22.54
C LYS A 359 -14.65 -23.12 22.46
N GLU A 360 -14.05 -23.25 21.26
CA GLU A 360 -12.60 -23.05 21.06
C GLU A 360 -12.16 -21.65 21.54
N TRP A 361 -12.98 -20.64 21.25
CA TRP A 361 -12.76 -19.28 21.75
C TRP A 361 -12.86 -19.19 23.27
N ALA A 362 -13.93 -19.75 23.86
CA ALA A 362 -14.17 -19.67 25.30
C ALA A 362 -13.07 -20.35 26.13
N ASP A 363 -12.54 -21.48 25.62
CA ASP A 363 -11.49 -22.26 26.27
C ASP A 363 -10.12 -21.56 26.19
N ALA A 364 -9.93 -20.63 25.24
CA ALA A 364 -8.66 -19.91 25.07
C ALA A 364 -8.38 -18.91 26.23
N PRO A 365 -7.15 -18.90 26.79
CA PRO A 365 -6.77 -17.95 27.83
C PRO A 365 -7.00 -16.50 27.39
N LYS A 366 -7.35 -15.62 28.34
CA LYS A 366 -7.62 -14.20 28.04
C LYS A 366 -6.50 -13.52 27.25
N LYS A 367 -5.23 -13.80 27.58
CA LYS A 367 -4.06 -13.23 26.88
C LYS A 367 -3.97 -13.67 25.41
N VAL A 368 -4.28 -14.94 25.14
CA VAL A 368 -4.34 -15.52 23.78
C VAL A 368 -5.45 -14.81 22.99
N ARG A 369 -6.65 -14.73 23.56
CA ARG A 369 -7.79 -14.04 22.93
C ARG A 369 -7.49 -12.58 22.63
N ASP A 370 -6.86 -11.88 23.57
CA ASP A 370 -6.58 -10.46 23.43
C ASP A 370 -5.60 -10.18 22.28
N LEU A 371 -4.50 -10.94 22.21
CA LEU A 371 -3.54 -10.83 21.11
C LEU A 371 -4.16 -11.29 19.78
N ALA A 372 -5.03 -12.31 19.79
CA ALA A 372 -5.73 -12.76 18.59
C ALA A 372 -6.68 -11.70 18.03
N LEU A 373 -7.54 -11.09 18.87
CA LEU A 373 -8.44 -9.99 18.45
C LEU A 373 -7.64 -8.81 17.88
N HIS A 374 -6.52 -8.46 18.49
CA HIS A 374 -5.67 -7.39 17.99
C HIS A 374 -5.03 -7.74 16.64
N SER A 375 -4.52 -8.96 16.50
CA SER A 375 -3.92 -9.42 15.24
C SER A 375 -4.95 -9.44 14.11
N ILE A 376 -6.17 -9.91 14.38
CA ILE A 376 -7.30 -9.82 13.46
C ILE A 376 -7.60 -8.36 13.11
N ALA A 377 -7.67 -7.46 14.08
CA ALA A 377 -7.98 -6.06 13.81
C ALA A 377 -6.88 -5.34 13.00
N ALA A 378 -5.60 -5.70 13.19
CA ALA A 378 -4.45 -4.98 12.67
C ALA A 378 -3.88 -5.53 11.36
N HIS A 379 -4.37 -6.66 10.84
CA HIS A 379 -3.69 -7.33 9.73
C HIS A 379 -3.67 -6.53 8.41
N HIS A 380 -4.59 -5.58 8.20
CA HIS A 380 -4.57 -4.63 7.07
C HIS A 380 -4.18 -3.19 7.47
N GLY A 381 -3.34 -3.03 8.50
CA GLY A 381 -2.73 -1.74 8.87
C GLY A 381 -3.62 -0.81 9.72
N CYS A 382 -4.80 -1.28 10.13
CA CYS A 382 -5.67 -0.59 11.08
C CYS A 382 -5.32 -0.95 12.54
N ALA A 383 -6.14 -0.47 13.49
CA ALA A 383 -6.07 -0.82 14.91
C ALA A 383 -4.77 -0.42 15.64
N ARG A 384 -3.99 0.50 15.06
CA ARG A 384 -2.82 1.14 15.67
C ARG A 384 -2.99 2.66 15.75
N PRO A 385 -3.85 3.18 16.65
CA PRO A 385 -4.51 2.45 17.74
C PRO A 385 -5.97 2.10 17.48
N HIS A 386 -6.58 2.54 16.38
CA HIS A 386 -8.04 2.49 16.19
C HIS A 386 -8.42 2.22 14.74
N PHE A 387 -9.71 2.05 14.49
CA PHE A 387 -10.31 2.20 13.16
C PHE A 387 -10.87 3.61 13.05
N SER A 388 -10.69 4.27 11.90
CA SER A 388 -11.34 5.56 11.65
C SER A 388 -12.86 5.41 11.75
N ALA A 389 -13.58 6.50 12.06
CA ALA A 389 -15.04 6.46 12.14
C ALA A 389 -15.69 5.99 10.81
N ALA A 390 -15.06 6.30 9.67
CA ALA A 390 -15.51 5.85 8.35
C ALA A 390 -15.26 4.36 8.09
N ASN A 391 -14.44 3.69 8.90
CA ASN A 391 -14.06 2.28 8.73
C ASN A 391 -14.59 1.36 9.84
N ALA A 392 -15.11 1.91 10.93
CA ALA A 392 -15.51 1.18 12.13
C ALA A 392 -17.01 0.79 12.11
N PHE A 393 -17.46 0.12 11.06
CA PHE A 393 -18.85 -0.32 10.93
C PHE A 393 -19.00 -1.67 10.20
N ASP A 394 -20.12 -2.35 10.44
CA ASP A 394 -20.55 -3.55 9.72
C ASP A 394 -22.08 -3.53 9.57
N PRO A 395 -22.63 -3.25 8.38
CA PRO A 395 -24.08 -3.11 8.18
C PRO A 395 -24.91 -4.32 8.61
N GLU A 396 -24.31 -5.50 8.67
CA GLU A 396 -24.96 -6.74 9.11
C GLU A 396 -24.83 -7.00 10.62
N SER A 397 -24.28 -6.05 11.38
CA SER A 397 -24.13 -6.13 12.84
C SER A 397 -24.85 -4.97 13.53
N PRO A 398 -25.42 -5.18 14.74
CA PRO A 398 -25.99 -4.09 15.53
C PRO A 398 -24.95 -3.01 15.88
N VAL A 399 -25.37 -1.73 15.81
CA VAL A 399 -24.53 -0.56 16.11
C VAL A 399 -23.83 -0.65 17.46
N ALA A 400 -24.50 -1.18 18.50
CA ALA A 400 -23.92 -1.38 19.83
C ALA A 400 -22.65 -2.25 19.82
N ARG A 401 -22.54 -3.20 18.87
CA ARG A 401 -21.31 -4.01 18.71
C ARG A 401 -20.18 -3.19 18.08
N TRP A 402 -20.50 -2.32 17.13
CA TRP A 402 -19.52 -1.42 16.50
C TRP A 402 -18.92 -0.49 17.55
N GLU A 403 -19.78 0.14 18.37
CA GLU A 403 -19.37 1.07 19.43
C GLU A 403 -18.47 0.37 20.45
N ALA A 404 -18.87 -0.80 20.93
CA ALA A 404 -18.09 -1.58 21.89
C ALA A 404 -16.72 -2.01 21.33
N ALA A 405 -16.66 -2.48 20.08
CA ALA A 405 -15.39 -2.86 19.44
C ALA A 405 -14.49 -1.64 19.17
N SER A 406 -15.08 -0.52 18.74
CA SER A 406 -14.36 0.73 18.48
C SER A 406 -13.73 1.30 19.75
N GLN A 407 -14.43 1.21 20.88
CA GLN A 407 -13.91 1.62 22.19
C GLN A 407 -12.82 0.68 22.71
N GLU A 408 -12.99 -0.64 22.58
CA GLU A 408 -12.01 -1.60 23.10
C GLU A 408 -10.73 -1.67 22.26
N THR A 409 -10.79 -1.43 20.95
CA THR A 409 -9.62 -1.53 20.05
C THR A 409 -8.41 -0.71 20.52
N PRO A 410 -8.51 0.61 20.80
CA PRO A 410 -7.38 1.39 21.30
C PRO A 410 -6.92 0.99 22.70
N VAL A 411 -7.83 0.53 23.56
CA VAL A 411 -7.51 0.03 24.90
C VAL A 411 -6.69 -1.27 24.82
N ARG A 412 -7.09 -2.17 23.92
CA ARG A 412 -6.39 -3.41 23.60
C ARG A 412 -5.01 -3.15 23.02
N PHE A 413 -4.90 -2.25 22.05
CA PHE A 413 -3.62 -1.84 21.48
C PHE A 413 -2.67 -1.32 22.57
N ALA A 414 -3.13 -0.39 23.41
CA ALA A 414 -2.29 0.17 24.48
C ALA A 414 -1.84 -0.89 25.49
N ARG A 415 -2.72 -1.84 25.84
CA ARG A 415 -2.42 -2.96 26.75
C ARG A 415 -1.36 -3.90 26.15
N LEU A 416 -1.51 -4.29 24.89
CA LEU A 416 -0.58 -5.18 24.21
C LEU A 416 0.76 -4.50 23.90
N GLN A 417 0.75 -3.22 23.53
CA GLN A 417 1.97 -2.45 23.29
C GLN A 417 2.81 -2.31 24.56
N ARG A 418 2.18 -2.13 25.72
CA ARG A 418 2.87 -2.16 27.02
C ARG A 418 3.43 -3.55 27.36
N MET A 419 2.77 -4.62 26.93
CA MET A 419 3.17 -6.00 27.21
C MET A 419 4.33 -6.46 26.34
N TYR A 420 4.26 -6.21 25.03
CA TYR A 420 5.21 -6.72 24.04
C TYR A 420 6.23 -5.67 23.57
N GLY A 421 6.05 -4.41 23.95
CA GLY A 421 6.78 -3.31 23.36
C GLY A 421 6.33 -3.03 21.92
N ARG A 422 6.88 -1.94 21.37
CA ARG A 422 6.48 -1.39 20.06
C ARG A 422 6.87 -2.33 18.91
N TRP A 423 8.09 -2.87 19.00
CA TRP A 423 8.65 -3.81 18.03
C TRP A 423 8.09 -5.22 18.19
N GLY A 424 7.95 -5.71 19.43
CA GLY A 424 7.42 -7.05 19.68
C GLY A 424 5.98 -7.19 19.20
N LEU A 425 5.12 -6.19 19.46
CA LEU A 425 3.75 -6.22 18.94
C LEU A 425 3.70 -6.13 17.41
N ALA A 426 4.54 -5.29 16.79
CA ALA A 426 4.60 -5.17 15.33
C ALA A 426 5.08 -6.48 14.66
N TYR A 427 6.05 -7.14 15.29
CA TYR A 427 6.52 -8.45 14.86
C TYR A 427 5.41 -9.50 14.94
N LEU A 428 4.66 -9.57 16.03
CA LEU A 428 3.56 -10.54 16.19
C LEU A 428 2.43 -10.31 15.17
N GLU A 429 2.07 -9.06 14.89
CA GLU A 429 1.10 -8.71 13.84
C GLU A 429 1.57 -9.18 12.45
N SER A 430 2.87 -9.09 12.17
CA SER A 430 3.43 -9.49 10.88
C SER A 430 3.33 -11.00 10.61
N LEU A 431 3.20 -11.82 11.65
CA LEU A 431 3.09 -13.28 11.50
C LEU A 431 1.79 -13.68 10.80
N LEU A 432 0.68 -13.02 11.13
CA LEU A 432 -0.60 -13.26 10.46
C LEU A 432 -0.55 -12.81 9.00
N ARG A 433 0.01 -11.62 8.74
CA ARG A 433 0.19 -11.10 7.36
C ARG A 433 1.03 -12.05 6.52
N ALA A 434 2.13 -12.57 7.09
CA ALA A 434 2.99 -13.53 6.42
C ALA A 434 2.27 -14.86 6.12
N ALA A 435 1.42 -15.35 7.04
CA ALA A 435 0.65 -16.57 6.86
C ALA A 435 -0.41 -16.42 5.76
N ASP A 436 -1.20 -15.34 5.77
CA ASP A 436 -2.21 -15.06 4.73
C ASP A 436 -1.55 -14.86 3.36
N TRP A 437 -0.48 -14.07 3.31
CA TRP A 437 0.30 -13.89 2.09
C TRP A 437 0.84 -15.22 1.53
N ALA A 438 1.37 -16.09 2.39
CA ALA A 438 1.93 -17.37 1.96
C ALA A 438 0.88 -18.33 1.37
N ASP A 439 -0.35 -18.36 1.90
CA ASP A 439 -1.45 -19.13 1.30
C ASP A 439 -1.86 -18.55 -0.06
N SER A 440 -1.91 -17.21 -0.12
CA SER A 440 -2.22 -16.46 -1.33
C SER A 440 -1.21 -16.71 -2.45
N ALA A 441 0.06 -16.84 -2.10
CA ALA A 441 1.16 -17.08 -3.03
C ALA A 441 1.30 -18.55 -3.47
N ALA A 442 0.66 -19.50 -2.80
CA ALA A 442 0.83 -20.92 -3.06
C ALA A 442 0.28 -21.33 -4.45
N LYS A 443 1.14 -21.94 -5.28
CA LYS A 443 0.71 -22.58 -6.55
C LYS A 443 -0.20 -23.78 -6.27
N PRO A 444 -1.17 -24.09 -7.15
CA PRO A 444 -1.89 -25.35 -7.02
C PRO A 444 -0.89 -26.50 -7.02
N LYS A 445 -1.00 -27.41 -6.05
CA LYS A 445 -0.44 -28.74 -6.23
C LYS A 445 -1.20 -29.34 -7.41
N ASP A 446 -0.50 -29.65 -8.50
CA ASP A 446 -1.09 -30.41 -9.59
C ASP A 446 -1.83 -31.61 -9.00
N ARG A 447 -3.16 -31.59 -9.11
CA ARG A 447 -4.00 -32.73 -8.76
C ARG A 447 -3.90 -33.74 -9.91
N LYS A 448 -2.67 -34.18 -10.21
CA LYS A 448 -2.34 -35.21 -11.21
C LYS A 448 -1.38 -36.21 -10.61
N GLU A 449 -1.79 -36.85 -9.52
CA GLU A 449 -1.14 -38.07 -9.05
C GLU A 449 -2.08 -38.89 -8.16
N LYS A 450 -3.26 -39.26 -8.68
CA LYS A 450 -4.08 -40.32 -8.08
C LYS A 450 -5.00 -41.10 -9.04
N GLU A 451 -4.70 -41.11 -10.35
CA GLU A 451 -5.36 -42.00 -11.32
C GLU A 451 -4.38 -42.86 -12.14
N LYS A 452 -3.09 -42.92 -11.75
CA LYS A 452 -2.16 -43.93 -12.24
C LYS A 452 -1.61 -44.74 -11.08
N ARG A 453 -2.46 -45.54 -10.46
CA ARG A 453 -2.14 -46.79 -9.72
C ARG A 453 -3.41 -47.30 -9.03
N SER A 454 -4.20 -48.05 -9.78
CA SER A 454 -4.87 -49.30 -9.38
C SER A 454 -5.65 -49.82 -10.56
#